data_AF-A0A4R6LMH0-F1
#
_entry.id   AF-A0A4R6LMH0-F1
#
_cell.length_a   1.000
_cell.length_b   1.000
_cell.length_c   1.000
_cell.angle_alpha   90.00
_cell.angle_beta   90.00
_cell.angle_gamma   90.00
#
_symmetry.space_group_name_H-M   'P 1'
#
loop_
_entity.id
_entity.type
_entity.pdbx_description
1 polymer ?
#
loop_
_entity_poly.entity_id
_entity_poly.type
_entity_poly.pdbx_seq_one_letter_code
_entity_poly.pdbx_strand_id
1 'polypeptide(L)'
;MKNLFFTLAILFANIAISQTHQITKHNGEEVDVNFIKHENDLIHYSFSGSFEEQKISKYAVSKITNKQTKQTQKISDKIVVGSKSDYKLVKVLPQEKTIGLKQAANFYGVSTRTKGEPPIANENQTALRIKTKSASNGYPFVSIVEKPDGKYEAIAYVY
;
A
#
# COMPACT_ATOMS: atom_id res chain seq x y z
N MET A 1 -55.68 -10.66 -21.62
CA MET A 1 -54.22 -10.76 -21.44
C MET A 1 -53.62 -9.40 -21.04
N LYS A 2 -54.01 -8.83 -19.89
CA LYS A 2 -53.56 -7.49 -19.45
C LYS A 2 -52.71 -7.53 -18.17
N ASN A 3 -52.77 -8.64 -17.41
CA ASN A 3 -52.10 -8.77 -16.12
C ASN A 3 -50.78 -9.55 -16.20
N LEU A 4 -50.41 -10.08 -17.37
CA LEU A 4 -49.20 -10.90 -17.55
C LEU A 4 -47.92 -10.05 -17.72
N PHE A 5 -48.06 -8.78 -18.14
CA PHE A 5 -46.92 -7.88 -18.33
C PHE A 5 -46.43 -7.26 -17.01
N PHE A 6 -47.27 -7.26 -15.97
CA PHE A 6 -46.91 -6.68 -14.67
C PHE A 6 -46.02 -7.60 -13.84
N THR A 7 -46.09 -8.92 -14.06
CA THR A 7 -45.24 -9.91 -13.36
C THR A 7 -43.81 -9.97 -13.91
N LEU A 8 -43.59 -9.63 -15.19
CA LEU A 8 -42.25 -9.67 -15.80
C LEU A 8 -41.38 -8.46 -15.39
N ALA A 9 -41.98 -7.33 -15.04
CA ALA A 9 -41.26 -6.14 -14.58
C ALA A 9 -40.62 -6.30 -13.19
N ILE A 10 -41.09 -7.25 -12.38
CA ILE A 10 -40.56 -7.52 -11.02
C ILE A 10 -39.30 -8.39 -11.06
N LEU A 11 -39.02 -9.10 -12.15
CA LEU A 11 -37.81 -9.95 -12.25
C LEU A 11 -36.49 -9.16 -12.40
N PHE A 12 -36.56 -7.86 -12.72
CA PHE A 12 -35.38 -7.00 -12.75
C PHE A 12 -35.18 -6.20 -11.45
N ALA A 13 -35.92 -6.53 -10.38
CA ALA A 13 -35.76 -5.90 -9.08
C ALA A 13 -34.41 -6.29 -8.47
N ASN A 14 -33.40 -5.47 -8.77
CA ASN A 14 -32.22 -5.21 -7.97
C ASN A 14 -31.39 -6.46 -7.63
N ILE A 15 -30.52 -6.86 -8.57
CA ILE A 15 -29.28 -7.52 -8.18
C ILE A 15 -28.44 -6.44 -7.48
N ALA A 16 -28.71 -6.22 -6.20
CA ALA A 16 -27.85 -5.40 -5.37
C ALA A 16 -26.50 -6.13 -5.32
N ILE A 17 -25.52 -5.65 -6.11
CA ILE A 17 -24.14 -6.09 -6.02
C ILE A 17 -23.60 -5.54 -4.69
N SER A 18 -23.96 -6.23 -3.62
CA SER A 18 -23.49 -5.92 -2.27
C SER A 18 -21.98 -6.13 -2.25
N GLN A 19 -21.28 -5.19 -1.63
CA GLN A 19 -19.83 -5.27 -1.41
C GLN A 19 -19.50 -6.57 -0.68
N THR A 20 -18.50 -7.30 -1.20
CA THR A 20 -18.15 -8.61 -0.64
C THR A 20 -17.26 -8.48 0.60
N HIS A 21 -16.40 -7.46 0.65
CA HIS A 21 -15.38 -7.30 1.68
C HIS A 21 -15.23 -5.85 2.13
N GLN A 22 -14.62 -5.67 3.30
CA GLN A 22 -14.25 -4.39 3.88
C GLN A 22 -12.76 -4.40 4.18
N ILE A 23 -12.01 -3.48 3.58
CA ILE A 23 -10.58 -3.28 3.82
C ILE A 23 -10.43 -2.27 4.95
N THR A 24 -9.78 -2.65 6.04
CA THR A 24 -9.35 -1.71 7.10
C THR A 24 -7.87 -1.40 6.90
N LYS A 25 -7.56 -0.13 6.65
CA LYS A 25 -6.20 0.39 6.54
C LYS A 25 -5.57 0.64 7.92
N HIS A 26 -4.25 0.73 7.96
CA HIS A 26 -3.51 1.04 9.21
C HIS A 26 -3.68 2.48 9.73
N ASN A 27 -4.21 3.37 8.90
CA ASN A 27 -4.60 4.73 9.26
C ASN A 27 -6.01 4.80 9.88
N GLY A 28 -6.74 3.68 9.96
CA GLY A 28 -8.09 3.60 10.50
C GLY A 28 -9.20 3.82 9.46
N GLU A 29 -8.85 4.11 8.20
CA GLU A 29 -9.81 4.20 7.11
C GLU A 29 -10.35 2.80 6.77
N GLU A 30 -11.67 2.70 6.67
CA GLU A 30 -12.37 1.49 6.28
C GLU A 30 -13.04 1.72 4.92
N VAL A 31 -12.77 0.82 3.99
CA VAL A 31 -13.24 0.94 2.61
C VAL A 31 -13.97 -0.35 2.24
N ASP A 32 -15.24 -0.23 1.89
CA ASP A 32 -16.02 -1.35 1.41
C ASP A 32 -15.78 -1.59 -0.08
N VAL A 33 -15.37 -2.81 -0.42
CA VAL A 33 -14.86 -3.16 -1.74
C VAL A 33 -15.28 -4.56 -2.17
N ASN A 34 -15.09 -4.84 -3.45
CA ASN A 34 -15.10 -6.20 -3.97
C ASN A 34 -13.66 -6.69 -4.06
N PHE A 35 -13.26 -7.55 -3.13
CA PHE A 35 -11.93 -8.16 -3.15
C PHE A 35 -11.79 -9.09 -4.36
N ILE A 36 -10.66 -8.98 -5.08
CA ILE A 36 -10.37 -9.77 -6.28
C ILE A 36 -9.28 -10.80 -5.98
N LYS A 37 -8.06 -10.35 -5.63
CA LYS A 37 -6.91 -11.24 -5.38
C LYS A 37 -5.78 -10.54 -4.61
N HIS A 38 -4.87 -11.36 -4.09
CA HIS A 38 -3.55 -10.94 -3.62
C HIS A 38 -2.50 -11.26 -4.70
N GLU A 39 -1.67 -10.29 -5.07
CA GLU A 39 -0.60 -10.48 -6.05
C GLU A 39 0.58 -9.56 -5.75
N ASN A 40 1.80 -10.10 -5.71
CA ASN A 40 3.05 -9.31 -5.60
C ASN A 40 3.07 -8.25 -4.48
N ASP A 41 2.55 -8.57 -3.29
CA ASP A 41 2.38 -7.66 -2.16
C ASP A 41 1.36 -6.53 -2.36
N LEU A 42 0.54 -6.63 -3.39
CA LEU A 42 -0.60 -5.77 -3.66
C LEU A 42 -1.90 -6.55 -3.44
N ILE A 43 -2.93 -5.80 -3.03
CA ILE A 43 -4.31 -6.26 -2.94
C ILE A 43 -5.05 -5.61 -4.10
N HIS A 44 -5.68 -6.46 -4.90
CA HIS A 44 -6.49 -6.07 -6.03
C HIS A 44 -7.96 -6.11 -5.62
N TYR A 45 -8.66 -5.02 -5.86
CA TYR A 45 -10.07 -4.85 -5.49
C TYR A 45 -10.78 -3.94 -6.48
N SER A 46 -12.10 -3.95 -6.49
CA SER A 46 -12.89 -2.93 -7.19
C SER A 46 -13.87 -2.25 -6.25
N PHE A 47 -14.28 -1.02 -6.60
CA PHE A 47 -15.33 -0.32 -5.88
C PHE A 47 -16.71 -0.86 -6.26
N SER A 48 -17.70 -0.66 -5.37
CA SER A 48 -19.08 -1.03 -5.67
C SER A 48 -19.58 -0.31 -6.92
N GLY A 49 -20.20 -1.06 -7.84
CA GLY A 49 -20.68 -0.51 -9.11
C GLY A 49 -19.59 -0.20 -10.15
N SER A 50 -18.31 -0.43 -9.85
CA SER A 50 -17.20 -0.27 -10.80
C SER A 50 -16.56 -1.61 -11.13
N PHE A 51 -16.25 -1.81 -12.42
CA PHE A 51 -15.45 -2.93 -12.92
C PHE A 51 -13.95 -2.60 -12.96
N GLU A 52 -13.57 -1.39 -12.57
CA GLU A 52 -12.18 -0.96 -12.57
C GLU A 52 -11.39 -1.63 -11.43
N GLU A 53 -10.30 -2.30 -11.79
CA GLU A 53 -9.39 -2.94 -10.84
C GLU A 53 -8.46 -1.90 -10.22
N GLN A 54 -8.62 -1.69 -8.92
CA GLN A 54 -7.76 -0.88 -8.09
C GLN A 54 -6.75 -1.75 -7.34
N LYS A 55 -5.61 -1.15 -7.01
CA LYS A 55 -4.53 -1.81 -6.28
C LYS A 55 -4.20 -1.03 -5.03
N ILE A 56 -3.90 -1.73 -3.95
CA ILE A 56 -3.37 -1.13 -2.72
C ILE A 56 -2.26 -2.01 -2.15
N SER A 57 -1.23 -1.39 -1.59
CA SER A 57 -0.14 -2.10 -0.96
C SER A 57 -0.62 -2.90 0.25
N LYS A 58 -0.16 -4.15 0.39
CA LYS A 58 -0.43 -4.96 1.59
C LYS A 58 0.04 -4.25 2.86
N TYR A 59 1.07 -3.41 2.75
CA TYR A 59 1.63 -2.67 3.88
C TYR A 59 0.72 -1.55 4.35
N ALA A 60 -0.18 -1.04 3.51
CA ALA A 60 -1.18 -0.03 3.90
C ALA A 60 -2.40 -0.67 4.60
N VAL A 61 -2.61 -1.97 4.40
CA VAL A 61 -3.80 -2.70 4.86
C VAL A 61 -3.53 -3.49 6.14
N SER A 62 -4.35 -3.27 7.16
CA SER A 62 -4.30 -4.00 8.42
C SER A 62 -5.02 -5.35 8.32
N LYS A 63 -6.27 -5.32 7.89
CA LYS A 63 -7.14 -6.50 7.80
C LYS A 63 -8.17 -6.35 6.68
N ILE A 64 -8.68 -7.48 6.21
CA ILE A 64 -9.80 -7.57 5.28
C ILE A 64 -10.89 -8.37 5.97
N THR A 65 -12.11 -7.84 6.02
CA THR A 65 -13.27 -8.50 6.63
C THR A 65 -14.28 -8.85 5.56
N ASN A 66 -14.68 -10.11 5.47
CA ASN A 66 -15.78 -10.53 4.59
C ASN A 66 -17.12 -10.11 5.23
N LYS A 67 -17.94 -9.35 4.51
CA LYS A 67 -19.20 -8.81 5.08
C LYS A 67 -20.30 -9.86 5.20
N GLN A 68 -20.24 -10.93 4.41
CA GLN A 68 -21.22 -12.02 4.42
C GLN A 68 -20.94 -13.00 5.57
N THR A 69 -19.69 -13.45 5.71
CA THR A 69 -19.30 -14.45 6.71
C THR A 69 -18.82 -13.84 8.03
N LYS A 70 -18.59 -12.53 8.07
CA LYS A 70 -17.95 -11.79 9.17
C LYS A 70 -16.53 -12.28 9.50
N GLN A 71 -15.93 -13.08 8.64
CA GLN A 71 -14.57 -13.57 8.83
C GLN A 71 -13.57 -12.44 8.55
N THR A 72 -12.63 -12.26 9.47
CA THR A 72 -11.57 -11.26 9.36
C THR A 72 -10.24 -11.95 9.07
N GLN A 73 -9.58 -11.54 7.99
CA GLN A 73 -8.22 -11.96 7.66
C GLN A 73 -7.24 -10.83 7.94
N LYS A 74 -6.25 -11.09 8.79
CA LYS A 74 -5.14 -10.17 9.04
C LYS A 74 -4.19 -10.18 7.84
N ILE A 75 -3.83 -9.00 7.34
CA ILE A 75 -2.95 -8.84 6.17
C ILE A 75 -1.52 -8.48 6.58
N SER A 76 -1.36 -7.44 7.40
CA SER A 76 -0.03 -6.99 7.81
C SER A 76 -0.05 -6.33 9.18
N ASP A 77 1.12 -6.33 9.82
CA ASP A 77 1.35 -5.64 11.09
C ASP A 77 1.76 -4.19 10.89
N LYS A 78 1.33 -3.34 11.83
CA LYS A 78 1.72 -1.92 11.86
C LYS A 78 3.17 -1.81 12.31
N ILE A 79 4.00 -1.14 11.51
CA ILE A 79 5.39 -0.84 11.79
C ILE A 79 5.43 0.52 12.49
N VAL A 80 5.92 0.54 13.72
CA VAL A 80 6.13 1.77 14.49
C VAL A 80 7.64 1.97 14.62
N VAL A 81 8.08 3.17 14.26
CA VAL A 81 9.50 3.56 14.30
C VAL A 81 9.59 4.81 15.14
N GLY A 82 10.26 4.74 16.29
CA GLY A 82 10.28 5.83 17.28
C GLY A 82 11.66 6.47 17.44
N SER A 83 12.71 5.77 17.03
CA SER A 83 14.08 6.20 17.27
C SER A 83 15.00 5.90 16.09
N LYS A 84 16.15 6.59 16.05
CA LYS A 84 17.19 6.35 15.05
C LYS A 84 17.69 4.88 15.04
N SER A 85 17.69 4.20 16.19
CA SER A 85 18.08 2.79 16.33
C SER A 85 17.12 1.82 15.64
N ASP A 86 15.88 2.25 15.38
CA ASP A 86 14.85 1.44 14.74
C ASP A 86 14.97 1.38 13.22
N TYR A 87 16.10 1.82 12.65
CA TYR A 87 16.38 1.81 11.21
C TYR A 87 16.21 0.43 10.56
N LYS A 88 16.34 -0.66 11.32
CA LYS A 88 16.12 -2.03 10.86
C LYS A 88 14.64 -2.35 10.59
N LEU A 89 13.73 -1.63 11.26
CA LEU A 89 12.28 -1.76 11.07
C LEU A 89 11.81 -1.01 9.82
N VAL A 90 12.56 0.00 9.36
CA VAL A 90 12.24 0.77 8.16
C VAL A 90 12.36 -0.12 6.92
N LYS A 91 11.24 -0.28 6.21
CA LYS A 91 11.18 -1.07 4.98
C LYS A 91 11.45 -0.21 3.76
N VAL A 92 12.37 -0.69 2.92
CA VAL A 92 12.58 -0.14 1.58
C VAL A 92 11.61 -0.85 0.65
N LEU A 93 10.75 -0.08 -0.02
CA LEU A 93 9.74 -0.57 -0.94
C LEU A 93 9.95 0.02 -2.33
N PRO A 94 9.78 -0.77 -3.39
CA PRO A 94 9.62 -0.23 -4.75
C PRO A 94 8.45 0.75 -4.81
N GLN A 95 8.54 1.76 -5.67
CA GLN A 95 7.56 2.85 -5.73
C GLN A 95 6.16 2.34 -6.06
N GLU A 96 6.03 1.34 -6.92
CA GLU A 96 4.79 0.67 -7.27
C GLU A 96 4.13 -0.05 -6.08
N LYS A 97 4.88 -0.37 -5.02
CA LYS A 97 4.38 -0.98 -3.78
C LYS A 97 4.08 0.02 -2.67
N THR A 98 4.10 1.32 -2.98
CA THR A 98 3.76 2.39 -2.02
C THR A 98 2.29 2.84 -2.12
N ILE A 99 1.51 2.25 -3.02
CA ILE A 99 0.11 2.64 -3.26
C ILE A 99 -0.71 2.47 -1.98
N GLY A 100 -1.39 3.54 -1.57
CA GLY A 100 -2.18 3.61 -0.33
C GLY A 100 -1.40 4.03 0.92
N LEU A 101 -0.09 4.27 0.82
CA LEU A 101 0.68 4.96 1.84
C LEU A 101 0.75 6.45 1.53
N LYS A 102 0.83 7.29 2.56
CA LYS A 102 0.93 8.74 2.41
C LYS A 102 2.39 9.17 2.32
N GLN A 103 2.74 9.93 1.28
CA GLN A 103 4.06 10.55 1.16
C GLN A 103 4.26 11.61 2.25
N ALA A 104 5.37 11.51 2.99
CA ALA A 104 5.68 12.38 4.12
C ALA A 104 6.83 13.34 3.84
N ALA A 105 7.90 12.85 3.20
CA ALA A 105 9.10 13.64 2.94
C ALA A 105 9.90 13.12 1.75
N ASN A 106 10.72 13.99 1.17
CA ASN A 106 11.69 13.63 0.14
C ASN A 106 13.11 13.89 0.66
N PHE A 107 14.01 12.96 0.40
CA PHE A 107 15.43 13.06 0.70
C PHE A 107 16.22 13.10 -0.60
N TYR A 108 16.95 14.19 -0.80
CA TYR A 108 17.79 14.41 -1.96
C TYR A 108 19.27 14.23 -1.60
N GLY A 109 20.05 13.69 -2.54
CA GLY A 109 21.52 13.73 -2.46
C GLY A 109 22.13 12.90 -1.33
N VAL A 110 21.48 11.79 -0.93
CA VAL A 110 21.92 10.97 0.21
C VAL A 110 23.06 10.00 -0.15
N SER A 111 23.45 9.96 -1.43
CA SER A 111 24.53 9.11 -1.94
C SER A 111 25.90 9.68 -1.65
N THR A 112 26.81 8.85 -1.15
CA THR A 112 28.24 9.19 -1.07
C THR A 112 29.05 8.16 -1.81
N ARG A 113 29.28 8.43 -3.08
CA ARG A 113 30.20 7.64 -3.88
C ARG A 113 31.63 7.94 -3.43
N THR A 114 32.21 7.04 -2.63
CA THR A 114 33.63 7.08 -2.31
C THR A 114 34.44 6.54 -3.48
N LYS A 115 35.54 7.22 -3.87
CA LYS A 115 36.40 6.77 -4.96
C LYS A 115 37.00 5.40 -4.63
N GLY A 116 36.84 4.42 -5.52
CA GLY A 116 37.36 3.06 -5.37
C GLY A 116 36.40 2.07 -4.68
N GLU A 117 35.22 2.52 -4.25
CA GLU A 117 34.22 1.65 -3.63
C GLU A 117 33.36 0.91 -4.69
N PRO A 118 33.07 -0.39 -4.51
CA PRO A 118 32.17 -1.13 -5.39
C PRO A 118 30.75 -0.53 -5.39
N PRO A 119 30.02 -0.54 -6.53
CA PRO A 119 28.66 0.00 -6.61
C PRO A 119 27.70 -0.53 -5.53
N ILE A 120 27.74 -1.83 -5.26
CA ILE A 120 26.88 -2.51 -4.28
C ILE A 120 27.14 -2.00 -2.85
N ALA A 121 28.39 -1.69 -2.50
CA ALA A 121 28.72 -1.18 -1.17
C ALA A 121 28.16 0.25 -0.99
N ASN A 122 28.26 1.08 -2.02
CA ASN A 122 27.68 2.42 -2.03
C ASN A 122 26.14 2.39 -1.91
N GLU A 123 25.45 1.49 -2.62
CA GLU A 123 23.99 1.30 -2.50
C GLU A 123 23.58 0.92 -1.07
N ASN A 124 24.28 -0.03 -0.46
CA ASN A 124 24.01 -0.47 0.91
C ASN A 124 24.24 0.65 1.93
N GLN A 125 25.31 1.44 1.77
CA GLN A 125 25.58 2.58 2.65
C GLN A 125 24.52 3.68 2.48
N THR A 126 24.11 3.95 1.25
CA THR A 126 23.06 4.92 0.92
C THR A 126 21.73 4.49 1.53
N ALA A 127 21.33 3.23 1.35
CA ALA A 127 20.13 2.66 1.94
C ALA A 127 20.16 2.71 3.48
N LEU A 128 21.30 2.41 4.11
CA LEU A 128 21.46 2.49 5.56
C LEU A 128 21.23 3.91 6.08
N ARG A 129 21.82 4.93 5.42
CA ARG A 129 21.66 6.33 5.81
C ARG A 129 20.22 6.81 5.66
N ILE A 130 19.59 6.44 4.55
CA ILE A 130 18.18 6.76 4.30
C ILE A 130 17.30 6.12 5.38
N LYS A 131 17.47 4.82 5.66
CA LYS A 131 16.73 4.13 6.73
C LYS A 131 16.92 4.78 8.09
N THR A 132 18.16 5.15 8.40
CA THR A 132 18.50 5.80 9.67
C THR A 132 17.83 7.18 9.80
N LYS A 133 17.83 7.96 8.70
CA LYS A 133 17.18 9.27 8.65
C LYS A 133 15.65 9.13 8.73
N SER A 134 15.07 8.19 7.98
CA SER A 134 13.65 7.85 8.06
C SER A 134 13.25 7.48 9.48
N ALA A 135 14.03 6.61 10.14
CA ALA A 135 13.74 6.16 11.49
C ALA A 135 13.81 7.27 12.53
N SER A 136 14.78 8.17 12.42
CA SER A 136 14.88 9.36 13.27
C SER A 136 13.68 10.31 13.14
N ASN A 137 12.95 10.26 12.01
CA ASN A 137 11.76 11.08 11.77
C ASN A 137 10.44 10.28 11.91
N GLY A 138 10.53 9.02 12.33
CA GLY A 138 9.36 8.15 12.50
C GLY A 138 8.71 7.67 11.20
N TYR A 139 9.46 7.60 10.09
CA TYR A 139 8.94 7.12 8.80
C TYR A 139 9.21 5.61 8.62
N PRO A 140 8.19 4.75 8.65
CA PRO A 140 8.36 3.29 8.57
C PRO A 140 8.69 2.78 7.15
N PHE A 141 8.39 3.56 6.11
CA PHE A 141 8.57 3.14 4.73
C PHE A 141 9.38 4.16 3.94
N VAL A 142 10.18 3.67 3.01
CA VAL A 142 10.93 4.52 2.09
C VAL A 142 11.04 3.85 0.73
N SER A 143 10.96 4.64 -0.35
CA SER A 143 11.31 4.21 -1.70
C SER A 143 12.56 4.93 -2.14
N ILE A 144 13.53 4.22 -2.71
CA ILE A 144 14.80 4.78 -3.15
C ILE A 144 14.85 4.64 -4.67
N VAL A 145 15.05 5.75 -5.36
CA VAL A 145 15.13 5.85 -6.81
C VAL A 145 16.46 6.47 -7.19
N GLU A 146 17.23 5.78 -8.01
CA GLU A 146 18.42 6.34 -8.64
C GLU A 146 18.00 7.11 -9.90
N LYS A 147 18.41 8.37 -9.98
CA LYS A 147 18.19 9.22 -11.14
C LYS A 147 19.26 9.01 -12.20
N PRO A 148 18.97 9.35 -13.48
CA PRO A 148 19.96 9.26 -14.56
C PRO A 148 21.23 10.08 -14.33
N ASP A 149 21.20 11.09 -13.46
CA ASP A 149 22.35 11.92 -13.08
C ASP A 149 23.24 11.25 -12.01
N GLY A 150 22.97 9.98 -11.65
CA GLY A 150 23.69 9.22 -10.63
C GLY A 150 23.38 9.66 -9.20
N LYS A 151 22.39 10.54 -9.00
CA LYS A 151 21.93 10.95 -7.66
C LYS A 151 20.79 10.05 -7.21
N TYR A 152 20.74 9.81 -5.91
CA TYR A 152 19.66 9.07 -5.29
C TYR A 152 18.66 10.05 -4.70
N GLU A 153 17.39 9.83 -5.04
CA GLU A 153 16.24 10.41 -4.38
C GLU A 153 15.56 9.32 -3.56
N ALA A 154 15.13 9.66 -2.34
CA ALA A 154 14.35 8.76 -1.53
C ALA A 154 13.08 9.43 -1.04
N ILE A 155 11.94 8.77 -1.20
CA ILE A 155 10.64 9.26 -0.77
C ILE A 155 10.21 8.45 0.45
N ALA A 156 9.95 9.13 1.56
CA ALA A 156 9.49 8.53 2.79
C ALA A 156 7.96 8.51 2.86
N TYR A 157 7.40 7.42 3.39
CA TYR A 157 5.96 7.23 3.50
C TYR A 157 5.54 6.85 4.93
N VAL A 158 4.31 7.24 5.26
CA VAL A 158 3.58 6.91 6.48
C VAL A 158 2.24 6.28 6.13
N TYR A 159 1.52 5.80 7.13
CA TYR A 159 0.15 5.27 6.97
C TYR A 159 -0.86 6.35 6.62
#